data_AF-A0A9D9ESS4-F1
#
_entry.id   AF-A0A9D9ESS4-F1
#
_cell.length_a   1.000
_cell.length_b   1.000
_cell.length_c   1.000
_cell.angle_alpha   90.00
_cell.angle_beta   90.00
_cell.angle_gamma   90.00
#
_symmetry.space_group_name_H-M   'P 1'
#
loop_
_entity.id
_entity.type
_entity.pdbx_description
1 polymer ?
#
loop_
_entity_poly.entity_id
_entity_poly.type
_entity_poly.pdbx_seq_one_letter_code
_entity_poly.pdbx_strand_id
1 'polypeptide(L)'
;MSLFVDTTSRSNDTELMDDFSMKGELLRDTLDKLGAINKWLGGNRVTLNGLRQLLEHQPKEKVYTIVDIGCGHGDILRLIAEYGRKHNYSFQLIGIDANQDAIDYAVELSTAYDELSFKKLDVFSEAFQAMEYDVVLSTLFLHHLDGMEIRSLLKLMSTKAKLGVVVNDLHRHRLAYGLFKLLGTVISNHMIVQDGLTSILRAFKRKEIEQISDQLNLNSQISWKWAFRYQWLIKP
;
A
#
# COMPACT_ATOMS: atom_id res chain seq x y z
N MET A 1 29.42 -2.24 17.30
CA MET A 1 28.04 -1.98 16.83
C MET A 1 27.93 -0.51 16.50
N SER A 2 27.48 -0.16 15.29
CA SER A 2 27.26 1.24 14.91
C SER A 2 26.26 1.88 15.87
N LEU A 3 26.59 3.05 16.43
CA LEU A 3 25.68 3.89 17.23
C LEU A 3 24.47 4.40 16.41
N PHE A 4 24.52 4.22 15.09
CA PHE A 4 23.56 4.78 14.17
C PHE A 4 23.02 3.71 13.21
N VAL A 5 21.70 3.67 13.08
CA VAL A 5 21.02 2.81 12.11
C VAL A 5 21.45 3.19 10.69
N ASP A 6 21.87 2.19 9.92
CA ASP A 6 22.19 2.38 8.51
C ASP A 6 20.90 2.51 7.70
N THR A 7 20.83 3.56 6.89
CA THR A 7 19.70 3.84 5.98
C THR A 7 20.20 4.11 4.58
N THR A 8 21.46 3.79 4.29
CA THR A 8 22.13 4.08 3.02
C THR A 8 21.42 3.36 1.89
N SER A 9 21.33 2.04 1.98
CA SER A 9 20.64 1.11 1.08
C SER A 9 19.37 0.54 1.73
N ARG A 10 18.48 -0.02 0.91
CA ARG A 10 17.33 -0.82 1.37
C ARG A 10 17.85 -2.04 2.15
N SER A 11 17.18 -2.41 3.24
CA SER A 11 17.40 -3.71 3.86
C SER A 11 16.78 -4.82 3.01
N ASN A 12 17.37 -6.02 3.08
CA ASN A 12 16.81 -7.26 2.54
C ASN A 12 16.22 -8.15 3.66
N ASP A 13 16.19 -7.66 4.90
CA ASP A 13 15.63 -8.40 6.04
C ASP A 13 14.13 -8.62 5.83
N THR A 14 13.66 -9.84 6.07
CA THR A 14 12.25 -10.23 5.93
C THR A 14 11.41 -9.75 7.11
N GLU A 15 10.19 -9.29 6.85
CA GLU A 15 9.20 -8.99 7.90
C GLU A 15 8.52 -10.28 8.36
N LEU A 16 8.09 -10.35 9.62
CA LEU A 16 7.40 -11.53 10.13
C LEU A 16 6.08 -11.76 9.38
N MET A 17 5.38 -10.68 9.03
CA MET A 17 4.14 -10.72 8.24
C MET A 17 4.32 -11.18 6.78
N ASP A 18 5.56 -11.25 6.26
CA ASP A 18 5.83 -11.81 4.92
C ASP A 18 5.63 -13.34 4.89
N ASP A 19 5.38 -13.99 6.04
CA ASP A 19 4.91 -15.37 6.10
C ASP A 19 3.40 -15.47 5.79
N PHE A 20 3.08 -15.80 4.54
CA PHE A 20 1.70 -15.95 4.08
C PHE A 20 0.95 -17.16 4.68
N SER A 21 1.60 -17.98 5.51
CA SER A 21 0.94 -19.04 6.29
C SER A 21 0.42 -18.56 7.65
N MET A 22 0.79 -17.34 8.07
CA MET A 22 0.34 -16.72 9.30
C MET A 22 -1.18 -16.55 9.32
N LYS A 23 -1.80 -16.81 10.48
CA LYS A 23 -3.25 -16.80 10.66
C LYS A 23 -3.64 -16.50 12.10
N GLY A 24 -4.91 -16.18 12.31
CA GLY A 24 -5.54 -16.09 13.62
C GLY A 24 -5.38 -14.72 14.29
N GLU A 25 -5.70 -14.66 15.58
CA GLU A 25 -5.84 -13.40 16.32
C GLU A 25 -4.61 -12.50 16.26
N LEU A 26 -3.41 -13.07 16.28
CA LEU A 26 -2.17 -12.28 16.20
C LEU A 26 -2.09 -11.50 14.88
N LEU A 27 -2.37 -12.13 13.75
CA LEU A 27 -2.36 -11.47 12.44
C LEU A 27 -3.43 -10.38 12.37
N ARG A 28 -4.65 -10.71 12.82
CA ARG A 28 -5.79 -9.78 12.79
C ARG A 28 -5.58 -8.56 13.69
N ASP A 29 -5.08 -8.76 14.92
CA ASP A 29 -4.70 -7.68 15.84
C ASP A 29 -3.58 -6.80 15.24
N THR A 30 -2.59 -7.41 14.59
CA THR A 30 -1.53 -6.68 13.89
C THR A 30 -2.12 -5.83 12.76
N LEU A 31 -2.97 -6.39 11.90
CA LEU A 31 -3.62 -5.66 10.81
C LEU A 31 -4.46 -4.49 11.33
N ASP A 32 -5.27 -4.68 12.37
CA ASP A 32 -6.10 -3.63 12.94
C ASP A 32 -5.29 -2.49 13.54
N LYS A 33 -4.23 -2.82 14.28
CA LYS A 33 -3.33 -1.81 14.86
C LYS A 33 -2.54 -1.07 13.78
N LEU A 34 -2.05 -1.77 12.75
CA LEU A 34 -1.38 -1.14 11.61
C LEU A 34 -2.32 -0.21 10.86
N GLY A 35 -3.56 -0.63 10.59
CA GLY A 35 -4.60 0.21 9.99
C GLY A 35 -4.89 1.46 10.84
N ALA A 36 -5.00 1.31 12.16
CA ALA A 36 -5.19 2.43 13.08
C ALA A 36 -4.00 3.40 13.08
N ILE A 37 -2.76 2.89 13.12
CA ILE A 37 -1.53 3.68 13.02
C ILE A 37 -1.47 4.41 11.67
N ASN A 38 -1.79 3.71 10.57
CA ASN A 38 -1.78 4.27 9.23
C ASN A 38 -2.74 5.46 9.11
N LYS A 39 -3.98 5.28 9.61
CA LYS A 39 -5.01 6.30 9.69
C LYS A 39 -4.56 7.49 10.54
N TRP A 40 -4.04 7.26 11.74
CA TRP A 40 -3.62 8.32 12.67
C TRP A 40 -2.46 9.15 12.11
N LEU A 41 -1.48 8.49 11.47
CA LEU A 41 -0.36 9.16 10.79
C LEU A 41 -0.77 9.83 9.46
N GLY A 42 -2.05 9.75 9.07
CA GLY A 42 -2.61 10.41 7.90
C GLY A 42 -2.36 9.70 6.57
N GLY A 43 -2.02 8.41 6.59
CA GLY A 43 -1.68 7.62 5.39
C GLY A 43 -2.89 7.41 4.49
N ASN A 44 -4.05 7.14 5.07
CA ASN A 44 -5.29 6.99 4.31
C ASN A 44 -5.63 8.28 3.53
N ARG A 45 -5.29 9.46 4.08
CA ARG A 45 -5.44 10.75 3.38
C ARG A 45 -4.48 10.86 2.20
N VAL A 46 -3.28 10.29 2.28
CA VAL A 46 -2.32 10.27 1.17
C VAL A 46 -2.87 9.44 0.00
N THR A 47 -3.30 8.20 0.26
CA THR A 47 -3.88 7.35 -0.79
C THR A 47 -5.14 7.98 -1.38
N LEU A 48 -6.07 8.45 -0.53
CA LEU A 48 -7.31 9.07 -0.99
C LEU A 48 -7.07 10.36 -1.80
N ASN A 49 -6.08 11.18 -1.42
CA ASN A 49 -5.72 12.37 -2.18
C ASN A 49 -5.10 12.02 -3.55
N GLY A 50 -4.34 10.93 -3.65
CA GLY A 50 -3.83 10.45 -4.93
C GLY A 50 -4.96 9.98 -5.84
N LEU A 51 -5.88 9.16 -5.30
CA LEU A 51 -7.07 8.71 -6.03
C LEU A 51 -7.91 9.88 -6.54
N ARG A 52 -8.14 10.89 -5.69
CA ARG A 52 -8.88 12.11 -6.07
C ARG A 52 -8.28 12.84 -7.26
N GLN A 53 -6.96 12.88 -7.37
CA GLN A 53 -6.27 13.51 -8.51
C GLN A 53 -6.45 12.70 -9.80
N LEU A 54 -6.53 11.37 -9.72
CA LEU A 54 -6.81 10.53 -10.90
C LEU A 54 -8.28 10.61 -11.34
N LEU A 55 -9.20 10.76 -10.38
CA LEU A 55 -10.63 10.90 -10.63
C LEU A 55 -11.04 12.35 -10.98
N GLU A 56 -10.10 13.29 -10.98
CA GLU A 56 -10.39 14.68 -11.33
C GLU A 56 -10.86 14.76 -12.80
N HIS A 57 -11.98 15.46 -13.04
CA HIS A 57 -12.63 15.58 -14.34
C HIS A 57 -13.16 14.26 -14.96
N GLN A 58 -13.16 13.17 -14.21
CA GLN A 58 -13.69 11.89 -14.66
C GLN A 58 -15.23 11.85 -14.52
N PRO A 59 -15.98 11.35 -15.53
CA PRO A 59 -17.43 11.24 -15.47
C PRO A 59 -17.91 10.40 -14.29
N LYS A 60 -18.92 10.87 -13.55
CA LYS A 60 -19.39 10.18 -12.34
C LYS A 60 -20.30 8.98 -12.63
N GLU A 61 -20.88 8.95 -13.82
CA GLU A 61 -21.78 7.92 -14.32
C GLU A 61 -21.03 6.63 -14.71
N LYS A 62 -19.71 6.71 -14.93
CA LYS A 62 -18.87 5.56 -15.21
C LYS A 62 -18.57 4.80 -13.91
N VAL A 63 -18.58 3.47 -13.99
CA VAL A 63 -18.05 2.60 -12.93
C VAL A 63 -16.53 2.54 -13.06
N TYR A 64 -15.81 2.88 -12.00
CA TYR A 64 -14.35 2.75 -11.95
C TYR A 64 -13.94 1.51 -11.19
N THR A 65 -13.13 0.67 -11.81
CA THR A 65 -12.53 -0.49 -11.13
C THR A 65 -11.22 -0.07 -10.48
N ILE A 66 -11.13 -0.20 -9.16
CA ILE A 66 -9.97 0.17 -8.35
C ILE A 66 -9.48 -1.08 -7.64
N VAL A 67 -8.20 -1.40 -7.86
CA VAL A 67 -7.53 -2.54 -7.23
C VAL A 67 -6.56 -2.03 -6.17
N ASP A 68 -6.56 -2.62 -4.98
CA ASP A 68 -5.53 -2.38 -3.95
C ASP A 68 -4.72 -3.64 -3.73
N ILE A 69 -3.40 -3.55 -3.98
CA ILE A 69 -2.48 -4.68 -3.86
C ILE A 69 -1.79 -4.68 -2.49
N GLY A 70 -1.74 -5.84 -1.85
CA GLY A 70 -1.36 -5.95 -0.44
C GLY A 70 -2.40 -5.32 0.47
N CYS A 71 -3.69 -5.58 0.21
CA CYS A 71 -4.77 -4.84 0.86
C CYS A 71 -4.93 -5.13 2.36
N GLY A 72 -4.29 -6.18 2.89
CA GLY A 72 -4.45 -6.62 4.27
C GLY A 72 -5.93 -6.79 4.62
N HIS A 73 -6.36 -6.20 5.74
CA HIS A 73 -7.75 -6.23 6.18
C HIS A 73 -8.70 -5.26 5.44
N GLY A 74 -8.26 -4.60 4.36
CA GLY A 74 -9.12 -3.83 3.44
C GLY A 74 -9.60 -2.46 3.94
N ASP A 75 -8.96 -1.85 4.93
CA ASP A 75 -9.39 -0.59 5.54
C ASP A 75 -9.43 0.59 4.56
N ILE A 76 -8.44 0.68 3.66
CA ILE A 76 -8.37 1.75 2.68
C ILE A 76 -9.48 1.63 1.64
N LEU A 77 -9.85 0.41 1.24
CA LEU A 77 -10.96 0.17 0.30
C LEU A 77 -12.30 0.55 0.93
N ARG A 78 -12.54 0.20 2.20
CA ARG A 78 -13.74 0.67 2.92
C ARG A 78 -13.81 2.19 2.97
N LEU A 79 -12.68 2.87 3.23
CA LEU A 79 -12.64 4.34 3.19
C LEU A 79 -12.95 4.91 1.79
N ILE A 80 -12.45 4.26 0.74
CA ILE A 80 -12.70 4.68 -0.65
C ILE A 80 -14.17 4.45 -1.04
N ALA A 81 -14.79 3.37 -0.57
CA ALA A 81 -16.22 3.12 -0.75
C ALA A 81 -17.06 4.25 -0.14
N GLU A 82 -16.78 4.63 1.11
CA GLU A 82 -17.44 5.76 1.76
C GLU A 82 -17.21 7.07 1.00
N TYR A 83 -16.00 7.29 0.48
CA TYR A 83 -15.71 8.43 -0.37
C TYR A 83 -16.55 8.42 -1.65
N GLY A 84 -16.66 7.26 -2.32
CA GLY A 84 -17.44 7.07 -3.54
C GLY A 84 -18.91 7.36 -3.33
N ARG A 85 -19.52 6.71 -2.33
CA ARG A 85 -20.91 6.93 -1.89
C ARG A 85 -21.17 8.41 -1.60
N LYS A 86 -20.29 9.07 -0.85
CA LYS A 86 -20.43 10.50 -0.50
C LYS A 86 -20.34 11.44 -1.69
N HIS A 87 -19.58 11.10 -2.74
CA HIS A 87 -19.32 11.99 -3.87
C HIS A 87 -20.01 11.55 -5.17
N ASN A 88 -20.92 10.58 -5.08
CA ASN A 88 -21.67 9.98 -6.19
C ASN A 88 -20.78 9.34 -7.26
N TYR A 89 -19.69 8.69 -6.86
CA TYR A 89 -18.96 7.80 -7.76
C TYR A 89 -19.47 6.38 -7.61
N SER A 90 -19.53 5.67 -8.74
CA SER A 90 -19.74 4.21 -8.75
C SER A 90 -18.39 3.52 -8.85
N PHE A 91 -18.08 2.67 -7.87
CA PHE A 91 -16.82 1.93 -7.84
C PHE A 91 -17.06 0.43 -7.86
N GLN A 92 -16.08 -0.28 -8.41
CA GLN A 92 -15.85 -1.70 -8.16
C GLN A 92 -14.49 -1.79 -7.47
N LEU A 93 -14.48 -2.15 -6.19
CA LEU A 93 -13.27 -2.18 -5.37
C LEU A 93 -12.80 -3.62 -5.17
N ILE A 94 -11.54 -3.89 -5.47
CA ILE A 94 -10.97 -5.23 -5.41
C ILE A 94 -9.71 -5.20 -4.54
N GLY A 95 -9.75 -5.86 -3.39
CA GLY A 95 -8.58 -6.08 -2.55
C GLY A 95 -7.87 -7.36 -2.95
N ILE A 96 -6.54 -7.27 -3.10
CA ILE A 96 -5.67 -8.41 -3.38
C ILE A 96 -4.63 -8.54 -2.28
N ASP A 97 -4.50 -9.74 -1.75
CA ASP A 97 -3.48 -10.10 -0.76
C ASP A 97 -3.02 -11.55 -0.98
N ALA A 98 -1.80 -11.87 -0.58
CA ALA A 98 -1.26 -13.22 -0.68
C ALA A 98 -1.67 -14.09 0.53
N ASN A 99 -2.05 -13.49 1.65
CA ASN A 99 -2.47 -14.18 2.87
C ASN A 99 -3.99 -14.45 2.89
N GLN A 100 -4.39 -15.72 3.04
CA GLN A 100 -5.81 -16.10 3.04
C GLN A 100 -6.56 -15.56 4.27
N ASP A 101 -5.96 -15.60 5.46
CA ASP A 101 -6.64 -15.15 6.69
C ASP A 101 -6.82 -13.62 6.69
N ALA A 102 -5.90 -12.87 6.05
CA ALA A 102 -6.10 -11.44 5.80
C ALA A 102 -7.30 -11.17 4.88
N ILE A 103 -7.43 -11.95 3.79
CA ILE A 103 -8.58 -11.87 2.88
C ILE A 103 -9.89 -12.22 3.58
N ASP A 104 -9.92 -13.33 4.33
CA ASP A 104 -11.11 -13.76 5.07
C ASP A 104 -11.52 -12.69 6.09
N TYR A 105 -10.55 -12.08 6.77
CA TYR A 105 -10.82 -11.00 7.72
C TYR A 105 -11.29 -9.71 7.02
N ALA A 106 -10.73 -9.38 5.86
CA ALA A 106 -11.19 -8.24 5.06
C ALA A 106 -12.64 -8.41 4.61
N VAL A 107 -13.06 -9.63 4.24
CA VAL A 107 -14.45 -9.97 3.93
C VAL A 107 -15.34 -9.81 5.15
N GLU A 108 -14.94 -10.35 6.31
CA GLU A 108 -15.67 -10.25 7.58
C GLU A 108 -15.93 -8.79 7.98
N LEU A 109 -14.93 -7.92 7.84
CA LEU A 109 -15.04 -6.49 8.18
C LEU A 109 -15.82 -5.66 7.15
N SER A 110 -16.13 -6.21 5.97
CA SER A 110 -16.66 -5.45 4.83
C SER A 110 -18.07 -5.87 4.40
N THR A 111 -18.84 -6.54 5.26
CA THR A 111 -20.19 -7.05 4.91
C THR A 111 -21.21 -5.97 4.53
N ALA A 112 -20.99 -4.71 4.94
CA ALA A 112 -21.84 -3.57 4.59
C ALA A 112 -21.47 -2.89 3.24
N TYR A 113 -20.57 -3.50 2.47
CA TYR A 113 -19.95 -2.92 1.30
C TYR A 113 -20.08 -3.82 0.07
N ASP A 114 -21.22 -3.77 -0.60
CA ASP A 114 -21.53 -4.58 -1.79
C ASP A 114 -20.59 -4.31 -2.97
N GLU A 115 -19.98 -3.12 -3.02
CA GLU A 115 -19.02 -2.75 -4.06
C GLU A 115 -17.60 -3.29 -3.83
N LEU A 116 -17.34 -4.00 -2.72
CA LEU A 116 -16.05 -4.60 -2.38
C LEU A 116 -16.01 -6.09 -2.69
N SER A 117 -14.87 -6.53 -3.20
CA SER A 117 -14.52 -7.94 -3.27
C SER A 117 -13.06 -8.13 -2.89
N PHE A 118 -12.73 -9.29 -2.34
CA PHE A 118 -11.37 -9.62 -1.90
C PHE A 118 -10.95 -10.94 -2.53
N LYS A 119 -9.69 -11.01 -2.98
CA LYS A 119 -9.15 -12.18 -3.68
C LYS A 119 -7.77 -12.49 -3.15
N LYS A 120 -7.55 -13.75 -2.75
CA LYS A 120 -6.20 -14.26 -2.55
C LYS A 120 -5.52 -14.42 -3.91
N LEU A 121 -4.60 -13.52 -4.25
CA LEU A 121 -3.85 -13.55 -5.50
C LEU A 121 -2.42 -13.07 -5.29
N ASP A 122 -1.51 -13.70 -6.01
CA ASP A 122 -0.16 -13.18 -6.21
C ASP A 122 -0.20 -12.09 -7.29
N VAL A 123 0.38 -10.93 -6.99
CA VAL A 123 0.47 -9.77 -7.90
C VAL A 123 1.35 -10.03 -9.13
N PHE A 124 2.13 -11.12 -9.14
CA PHE A 124 2.90 -11.57 -10.30
C PHE A 124 2.19 -12.65 -11.12
N SER A 125 1.07 -13.18 -10.63
CA SER A 125 0.33 -14.25 -11.31
C SER A 125 -0.30 -13.81 -12.63
N GLU A 126 -0.51 -14.78 -13.54
CA GLU A 126 -1.27 -14.56 -14.77
C GLU A 126 -2.69 -14.05 -14.50
N ALA A 127 -3.30 -14.49 -13.39
CA ALA A 127 -4.63 -14.04 -12.98
C ALA A 127 -4.67 -12.53 -12.71
N PHE A 128 -3.67 -11.97 -12.01
CA PHE A 128 -3.55 -10.53 -11.84
C PHE A 128 -3.25 -9.82 -13.18
N GLN A 129 -2.35 -10.40 -13.98
CA GLN A 129 -2.02 -9.89 -15.31
C GLN A 129 -3.21 -9.93 -16.29
N ALA A 130 -4.27 -10.68 -16.01
CA ALA A 130 -5.49 -10.69 -16.83
C ALA A 130 -6.55 -9.66 -16.37
N MET A 131 -6.43 -9.10 -15.16
CA MET A 131 -7.44 -8.16 -14.62
C MET A 131 -7.49 -6.84 -15.37
N GLU A 132 -8.67 -6.29 -15.61
CA GLU A 132 -8.81 -4.91 -16.08
C GLU A 132 -9.14 -3.99 -14.90
N TYR A 133 -8.48 -2.84 -14.85
CA TYR A 133 -8.70 -1.84 -13.80
C TYR A 133 -8.41 -0.43 -14.31
N ASP A 134 -9.10 0.54 -13.74
CA ASP A 134 -8.86 1.96 -14.01
C ASP A 134 -7.74 2.51 -13.12
N VAL A 135 -7.73 2.12 -11.84
CA VAL A 135 -6.72 2.58 -10.87
C VAL A 135 -6.15 1.39 -10.11
N VAL A 136 -4.83 1.41 -9.86
CA VAL A 136 -4.20 0.51 -8.88
C VAL A 136 -3.64 1.33 -7.73
N LEU A 137 -3.89 0.85 -6.51
CA LEU A 137 -3.39 1.39 -5.27
C LEU A 137 -2.34 0.43 -4.71
N SER A 138 -1.26 1.00 -4.18
CA SER A 138 -0.27 0.26 -3.41
C SER A 138 0.03 1.06 -2.16
N THR A 139 -0.54 0.62 -1.04
CA THR A 139 -0.38 1.30 0.25
C THR A 139 0.50 0.46 1.15
N LEU A 140 1.69 0.98 1.48
CA LEU A 140 2.67 0.31 2.34
C LEU A 140 3.00 -1.12 1.87
N PHE A 141 3.14 -1.32 0.56
CA PHE A 141 3.34 -2.66 -0.02
C PHE A 141 4.64 -2.79 -0.84
N LEU A 142 5.01 -1.80 -1.66
CA LEU A 142 6.16 -1.97 -2.57
C LEU A 142 7.49 -2.16 -1.83
N HIS A 143 7.62 -1.69 -0.60
CA HIS A 143 8.83 -1.92 0.20
C HIS A 143 9.06 -3.40 0.57
N HIS A 144 8.02 -4.25 0.51
CA HIS A 144 8.14 -5.70 0.68
C HIS A 144 8.79 -6.40 -0.52
N LEU A 145 8.90 -5.73 -1.66
CA LEU A 145 9.41 -6.33 -2.89
C LEU A 145 10.89 -6.00 -3.13
N ASP A 146 11.60 -6.90 -3.82
CA ASP A 146 12.95 -6.61 -4.28
C ASP A 146 12.98 -5.60 -5.44
N GLY A 147 14.18 -5.14 -5.83
CA GLY A 147 14.29 -4.13 -6.89
C GLY A 147 13.78 -4.59 -8.26
N MET A 148 13.93 -5.88 -8.61
CA MET A 148 13.46 -6.44 -9.88
C MET A 148 11.94 -6.60 -9.87
N GLU A 149 11.40 -7.12 -8.78
CA GLU A 149 9.96 -7.27 -8.53
C GLU A 149 9.23 -5.93 -8.59
N ILE A 150 9.77 -4.89 -7.93
CA ILE A 150 9.21 -3.53 -7.98
C ILE A 150 9.14 -3.02 -9.42
N ARG A 151 10.23 -3.15 -10.19
CA ARG A 151 10.26 -2.67 -11.57
C ARG A 151 9.28 -3.44 -12.46
N SER A 152 9.22 -4.75 -12.30
CA SER A 152 8.31 -5.63 -13.05
C SER A 152 6.85 -5.25 -12.76
N LEU A 153 6.49 -5.13 -11.49
CA LEU A 153 5.14 -4.81 -11.06
C LEU A 153 4.73 -3.39 -11.45
N LEU A 154 5.59 -2.39 -11.24
CA LEU A 154 5.30 -1.01 -11.65
C LEU A 154 5.10 -0.90 -13.15
N LYS A 155 5.94 -1.55 -13.96
CA LYS A 155 5.78 -1.58 -15.42
C LYS A 155 4.44 -2.18 -15.82
N LEU A 156 4.07 -3.32 -15.23
CA LEU A 156 2.78 -3.95 -15.48
C LEU A 156 1.62 -3.00 -15.12
N MET A 157 1.64 -2.45 -13.91
CA MET A 157 0.56 -1.58 -13.42
C MET A 157 0.45 -0.29 -14.23
N SER A 158 1.57 0.36 -14.57
CA SER A 158 1.58 1.61 -15.35
C SER A 158 1.09 1.42 -16.77
N THR A 159 1.34 0.26 -17.38
CA THR A 159 0.84 -0.05 -18.72
C THR A 159 -0.64 -0.42 -18.72
N LYS A 160 -1.15 -1.03 -17.64
CA LYS A 160 -2.50 -1.57 -17.58
C LYS A 160 -3.55 -0.65 -16.97
N ALA A 161 -3.18 0.19 -16.00
CA ALA A 161 -4.13 1.05 -15.32
C ALA A 161 -4.63 2.15 -16.26
N LYS A 162 -5.94 2.20 -16.53
CA LYS A 162 -6.50 3.15 -17.52
C LYS A 162 -6.39 4.62 -17.08
N LEU A 163 -6.38 4.89 -15.78
CA LEU A 163 -6.24 6.24 -15.21
C LEU A 163 -4.91 6.45 -14.47
N GLY A 164 -4.35 5.41 -13.85
CA GLY A 164 -3.03 5.46 -13.25
C GLY A 164 -2.85 4.66 -11.96
N VAL A 165 -1.70 4.83 -11.34
CA VAL A 165 -1.27 4.13 -10.13
C VAL A 165 -1.05 5.14 -9.00
N VAL A 166 -1.53 4.82 -7.80
CA VAL A 166 -1.26 5.58 -6.57
C VAL A 166 -0.45 4.71 -5.64
N VAL A 167 0.81 5.08 -5.45
CA VAL A 167 1.68 4.47 -4.44
C VAL A 167 1.75 5.39 -3.22
N ASN A 168 1.50 4.84 -2.04
CA ASN A 168 1.70 5.48 -0.75
C ASN A 168 2.65 4.61 0.06
N ASP A 169 3.93 4.95 0.05
CA ASP A 169 4.96 4.12 0.69
C ASP A 169 5.85 4.94 1.63
N LEU A 170 6.61 4.27 2.48
CA LEU A 170 7.45 4.86 3.50
C LEU A 170 8.68 5.55 2.90
N HIS A 171 9.15 6.58 3.59
CA HIS A 171 10.45 7.21 3.39
C HIS A 171 11.45 6.60 4.37
N ARG A 172 12.46 5.89 3.85
CA ARG A 172 13.58 5.36 4.61
C ARG A 172 14.40 6.50 5.20
N HIS A 173 14.21 6.75 6.50
CA HIS A 173 14.82 7.88 7.18
C HIS A 173 15.20 7.56 8.64
N ARG A 174 16.38 8.00 9.06
CA ARG A 174 16.92 7.72 10.41
C ARG A 174 16.03 8.25 11.54
N LEU A 175 15.44 9.44 11.36
CA LEU A 175 14.49 10.00 12.31
C LEU A 175 13.18 9.19 12.36
N ALA A 176 12.70 8.68 11.22
CA ALA A 176 11.50 7.83 11.20
C ALA A 176 11.76 6.56 12.01
N TYR A 177 12.91 5.91 11.80
CA TYR A 177 13.32 4.73 12.56
C TYR A 177 13.40 5.01 14.06
N GLY A 178 14.06 6.11 14.46
CA GLY A 178 14.19 6.47 15.87
C GLY A 178 12.84 6.79 16.54
N LEU A 179 11.98 7.56 15.87
CA LEU A 179 10.64 7.89 16.37
C LEU A 179 9.75 6.65 16.46
N PHE A 180 9.79 5.76 15.47
CA PHE A 180 9.03 4.52 15.50
C PHE A 180 9.53 3.57 16.59
N LYS A 181 10.85 3.49 16.80
CA LYS A 181 11.43 2.73 17.91
C LYS A 181 10.96 3.24 19.27
N LEU A 182 10.84 4.57 19.43
CA LEU A 182 10.30 5.17 20.66
C LEU A 182 8.81 4.85 20.83
N LEU A 183 8.01 4.98 19.77
CA LEU A 183 6.60 4.59 19.78
C LEU A 183 6.43 3.10 20.10
N GLY A 184 7.33 2.24 19.63
CA GLY A 184 7.33 0.81 19.92
C GLY A 184 7.45 0.47 21.40
N THR A 185 7.90 1.39 22.27
CA THR A 185 7.99 1.14 23.72
C THR A 185 6.62 1.07 24.40
N VAL A 186 5.57 1.60 23.78
CA VAL A 186 4.18 1.56 24.29
C VAL A 186 3.28 0.58 23.53
N ILE A 187 3.80 -0.05 22.47
CA ILE A 187 3.06 -1.03 21.66
C ILE A 187 3.32 -2.42 22.25
N SER A 188 2.27 -3.10 22.72
CA SER A 188 2.38 -4.44 23.32
C SER A 188 2.64 -5.55 22.31
N ASN A 189 2.23 -5.37 21.05
CA ASN A 189 2.44 -6.36 19.99
C ASN A 189 3.83 -6.18 19.39
N HIS A 190 4.74 -7.10 19.72
CA HIS A 190 6.13 -7.07 19.28
C HIS A 190 6.31 -7.21 17.76
N MET A 191 5.39 -7.88 17.06
CA MET A 191 5.43 -8.02 15.61
C MET A 191 5.37 -6.66 14.93
N ILE A 192 4.45 -5.79 15.36
CA ILE A 192 4.30 -4.42 14.84
C ILE A 192 5.60 -3.63 14.99
N VAL A 193 6.26 -3.77 16.15
CA VAL A 193 7.49 -3.02 16.43
C VAL A 193 8.64 -3.52 15.57
N GLN A 194 8.81 -4.84 15.46
CA GLN A 194 9.88 -5.43 14.67
C GLN A 194 9.66 -5.16 13.17
N ASP A 195 8.48 -5.48 12.66
CA ASP A 195 8.16 -5.31 11.24
C ASP A 195 8.19 -3.85 10.87
N GLY A 196 7.56 -2.94 11.63
CA GLY A 196 7.60 -1.52 11.29
C GLY A 196 9.01 -0.89 11.30
N LEU A 197 9.95 -1.39 12.13
CA LEU A 197 11.35 -0.99 12.04
C LEU A 197 12.01 -1.53 10.77
N THR A 198 11.75 -2.78 10.42
CA THR A 198 12.20 -3.41 9.18
C THR A 198 11.62 -2.69 7.95
N SER A 199 10.32 -2.40 7.93
CA SER A 199 9.63 -1.65 6.86
C SER A 199 10.29 -0.31 6.60
N ILE A 200 10.65 0.44 7.66
CA ILE A 200 11.36 1.72 7.50
C ILE A 200 12.73 1.53 6.84
N LEU A 201 13.43 0.42 7.08
CA LEU A 201 14.71 0.12 6.45
C LEU A 201 14.57 -0.44 5.04
N ARG A 202 13.45 -1.11 4.73
CA ARG A 202 13.11 -1.59 3.39
C ARG A 202 12.50 -0.50 2.49
N ALA A 203 11.99 0.57 3.09
CA ALA A 203 11.38 1.72 2.45
C ALA A 203 12.30 2.44 1.46
N PHE A 204 11.78 3.48 0.79
CA PHE A 204 12.49 4.15 -0.30
C PHE A 204 13.18 5.45 0.14
N LYS A 205 14.23 5.82 -0.58
CA LYS A 205 14.66 7.22 -0.72
C LYS A 205 14.12 7.79 -2.02
N ARG A 206 13.85 9.10 -2.03
CA ARG A 206 13.38 9.82 -3.22
C ARG A 206 14.20 9.52 -4.49
N LYS A 207 15.53 9.53 -4.39
CA LYS A 207 16.42 9.25 -5.53
C LYS A 207 16.21 7.84 -6.13
N GLU A 208 15.89 6.85 -5.30
CA GLU A 208 15.62 5.49 -5.76
C GLU A 208 14.30 5.42 -6.53
N ILE A 209 13.28 6.15 -6.07
CA ILE A 209 12.00 6.28 -6.77
C ILE A 209 12.19 7.00 -8.11
N GLU A 210 12.93 8.11 -8.12
CA GLU A 210 13.26 8.87 -9.33
C GLU A 210 14.01 7.98 -10.34
N GLN A 211 15.02 7.22 -9.90
CA GLN A 211 15.74 6.27 -10.76
C GLN A 211 14.82 5.19 -11.36
N ILE A 212 13.90 4.62 -10.59
CA ILE A 212 12.95 3.64 -11.10
C ILE A 212 12.01 4.29 -12.13
N SER A 213 11.52 5.50 -11.85
CA SER A 213 10.68 6.27 -12.78
C SER A 213 11.40 6.51 -14.11
N ASP A 214 12.67 6.93 -14.07
CA ASP A 214 13.47 7.20 -15.26
C ASP A 214 13.73 5.91 -16.06
N GLN A 215 14.13 4.83 -15.39
CA GLN A 215 14.40 3.53 -16.02
C GLN A 215 13.17 2.96 -16.76
N LEU A 216 11.98 3.21 -16.22
CA LEU A 216 10.73 2.74 -16.78
C LEU A 216 10.04 3.77 -17.68
N ASN A 217 10.64 4.96 -17.87
CA ASN A 217 10.07 6.10 -18.59
C ASN A 217 8.65 6.46 -18.11
N LEU A 218 8.42 6.46 -16.79
CA LEU A 218 7.10 6.72 -16.21
C LEU A 218 6.79 8.22 -16.17
N ASN A 219 5.57 8.57 -16.59
CA ASN A 219 4.99 9.88 -16.35
C ASN A 219 4.51 9.96 -14.89
N SER A 220 5.37 10.42 -13.99
CA SER A 220 5.09 10.33 -12.55
C SER A 220 5.39 11.59 -11.74
N GLN A 221 4.68 11.74 -10.63
CA GLN A 221 4.85 12.82 -9.67
C GLN A 221 5.12 12.23 -8.27
N ILE A 222 6.22 12.66 -7.65
CA ILE A 222 6.65 12.20 -6.33
C ILE A 222 6.56 13.34 -5.31
N SER A 223 5.69 13.18 -4.32
CA SER A 223 5.46 14.16 -3.26
C SER A 223 5.76 13.55 -1.90
N TRP A 224 6.62 14.19 -1.10
CA TRP A 224 6.77 13.80 0.30
C TRP A 224 5.53 14.20 1.11
N LYS A 225 5.10 13.33 2.02
CA LYS A 225 3.95 13.53 2.90
C LYS A 225 4.32 13.14 4.33
N TRP A 226 3.67 13.80 5.28
CA TRP A 226 3.71 13.37 6.67
C TRP A 226 2.95 12.03 6.84
N ALA A 227 3.40 11.08 7.67
CA ALA A 227 4.63 11.07 8.47
C ALA A 227 5.72 10.21 7.80
N PHE A 228 6.70 10.84 7.13
CA PHE A 228 7.77 10.14 6.41
C PHE A 228 7.24 9.16 5.36
N ARG A 229 6.46 9.67 4.41
CA ARG A 229 5.89 8.90 3.30
C ARG A 229 6.12 9.60 1.98
N TYR A 230 6.07 8.83 0.90
CA TYR A 230 5.98 9.34 -0.46
C TYR A 230 4.62 8.97 -1.04
N GLN A 231 3.93 9.98 -1.55
CA GLN A 231 2.88 9.78 -2.54
C GLN A 231 3.55 9.78 -3.91
N TRP A 232 3.46 8.67 -4.61
CA TRP A 232 3.96 8.53 -5.97
C TRP A 232 2.80 8.23 -6.90
N LEU A 233 2.45 9.24 -7.70
CA LEU A 233 1.35 9.20 -8.65
C LEU A 233 1.92 8.92 -10.04
N ILE A 234 1.52 7.83 -10.67
CA ILE A 234 1.97 7.46 -12.02
C ILE A 234 0.75 7.52 -12.94
N LYS A 235 0.85 8.27 -14.02
CA LYS A 235 -0.20 8.38 -15.04
C LYS A 235 0.19 7.59 -16.29
N PRO A 236 -0.79 7.13 -17.08
CA PRO A 236 -0.55 6.51 -18.39
C PRO A 236 0.26 7.40 -19.34
#